data_AF-A0A7G2JW92-F1
#
_entry.id   AF-A0A7G2JW92-F1
#
_cell.length_a   1.000
_cell.length_b   1.000
_cell.length_c   1.000
_cell.angle_alpha   90.00
_cell.angle_beta   90.00
_cell.angle_gamma   90.00
#
_symmetry.space_group_name_H-M   'P 1'
#
loop_
_entity.id
_entity.type
_entity.pdbx_description
1 polymer ?
#
loop_
_entity_poly.entity_id
_entity_poly.type
_entity_poly.pdbx_seq_one_letter_code
_entity_poly.pdbx_strand_id
1 'polypeptide(L)'
;LEGYLEDIQQGKSQILIGTQMLAKGHHFPNVTLVALVNVDSALFSLDFRAEERLAQLYIQVAGRAGRADKQGEVVLQTHYPDHPLLTTLLANGYQAFAKETLQLRHSMGLPPFTFQALFKAQARHSDLAE
;
A
#
# COMPACT_ATOMS: atom_id res chain seq x y z
N LEU A 1 -3.77 -22.92 4.01
CA LEU A 1 -3.75 -21.75 3.10
C LEU A 1 -4.40 -22.10 1.77
N GLU A 2 -3.98 -23.20 1.13
CA GLU A 2 -4.52 -23.68 -0.15
C GLU A 2 -6.04 -23.93 -0.12
N GLY A 3 -6.57 -24.59 0.92
CA GLY A 3 -8.03 -24.79 1.04
C GLY A 3 -8.83 -23.48 1.11
N TYR A 4 -8.30 -22.43 1.76
CA TYR A 4 -8.94 -21.12 1.75
C TYR A 4 -8.91 -20.48 0.35
N LEU A 5 -7.82 -20.66 -0.40
CA LEU A 5 -7.73 -20.16 -1.78
C LEU A 5 -8.72 -20.86 -2.71
N GLU A 6 -8.92 -22.18 -2.56
CA GLU A 6 -9.95 -22.93 -3.28
C GLU A 6 -11.36 -22.46 -2.93
N ASP A 7 -11.66 -22.24 -1.65
CA ASP A 7 -12.97 -21.72 -1.22
C ASP A 7 -13.25 -20.32 -1.78
N ILE A 8 -12.22 -19.47 -1.92
CA ILE A 8 -12.34 -18.15 -2.55
C ILE A 8 -12.61 -18.27 -4.05
N GLN A 9 -11.90 -19.16 -4.75
CA GLN A 9 -12.13 -19.40 -6.18
C GLN A 9 -13.52 -19.98 -6.45
N GLN A 10 -14.03 -20.81 -5.53
CA GLN A 10 -15.39 -21.38 -5.58
C GLN A 10 -16.48 -20.39 -5.11
N GLY A 11 -16.12 -19.16 -4.72
CA GLY A 11 -17.08 -18.13 -4.32
C GLY A 11 -17.74 -18.36 -2.95
N LYS A 12 -17.21 -19.28 -2.14
CA LYS A 12 -17.73 -19.55 -0.77
C LYS A 12 -17.36 -18.44 0.21
N SER A 13 -16.28 -17.70 -0.07
CA SER A 13 -15.82 -16.55 0.72
C SER A 13 -16.08 -15.25 -0.03
N GLN A 14 -16.86 -14.35 0.57
CA GLN A 14 -17.27 -13.08 -0.04
C GLN A 14 -16.46 -11.88 0.47
N ILE A 15 -15.83 -12.00 1.64
CA ILE A 15 -15.02 -10.93 2.24
C ILE A 15 -13.63 -11.49 2.50
N LEU A 16 -12.62 -10.83 1.92
CA LEU A 16 -11.22 -11.18 2.06
C LEU A 16 -10.52 -10.08 2.84
N ILE A 17 -10.05 -10.40 4.04
CA ILE A 17 -9.23 -9.49 4.84
C ILE A 17 -7.78 -9.92 4.67
N GLY A 18 -6.95 -9.03 4.12
CA GLY A 18 -5.55 -9.31 3.92
C GLY A 18 -4.66 -8.12 4.21
N THR A 19 -3.46 -8.44 4.64
CA THR A 19 -2.31 -7.55 4.50
C THR A 19 -1.75 -7.69 3.07
N GLN A 20 -0.61 -7.07 2.78
CA GLN A 20 0.04 -7.02 1.46
C GLN A 20 0.11 -8.36 0.68
N MET A 21 0.02 -9.51 1.36
CA MET A 21 0.14 -10.84 0.74
C MET A 21 -1.01 -11.21 -0.21
N LEU A 22 -2.26 -10.78 0.01
CA LEU A 22 -3.37 -11.16 -0.89
C LEU A 22 -3.24 -10.55 -2.30
N ALA A 23 -2.43 -9.50 -2.44
CA ALA A 23 -2.30 -8.77 -3.69
C ALA A 23 -1.23 -9.35 -4.64
N LYS A 24 -0.36 -10.30 -4.22
CA LYS A 24 0.71 -10.85 -5.08
C LYS A 24 0.45 -12.32 -5.41
N GLY A 25 0.62 -12.72 -6.67
CA GLY A 25 0.63 -14.13 -7.09
C GLY A 25 -0.72 -14.82 -7.31
N HIS A 26 -1.82 -14.33 -6.72
CA HIS A 26 -3.15 -14.96 -6.87
C HIS A 26 -4.12 -14.06 -7.64
N HIS A 27 -4.78 -14.58 -8.68
CA HIS A 27 -5.82 -13.87 -9.43
C HIS A 27 -7.20 -14.23 -8.87
N PHE A 28 -7.99 -13.21 -8.49
CA PHE A 28 -9.32 -13.38 -7.93
C PHE A 28 -10.36 -12.78 -8.89
N PRO A 29 -10.86 -13.55 -9.88
CA PRO A 29 -11.67 -13.03 -10.98
C PRO A 29 -13.04 -12.49 -10.55
N ASN A 30 -13.50 -12.83 -9.34
CA ASN A 30 -14.77 -12.38 -8.79
C ASN A 30 -14.64 -11.21 -7.82
N VAL A 31 -13.42 -10.68 -7.60
CA VAL A 31 -13.21 -9.52 -6.73
C VAL A 31 -13.43 -8.25 -7.56
N THR A 32 -14.60 -7.64 -7.38
CA THR A 32 -14.98 -6.38 -8.03
C THR A 32 -14.90 -5.17 -7.10
N LEU A 33 -14.63 -5.37 -5.81
CA LEU A 33 -14.48 -4.30 -4.83
C LEU A 33 -13.21 -4.52 -4.01
N VAL A 34 -12.37 -3.50 -3.92
CA VAL A 34 -11.22 -3.49 -3.00
C VAL A 34 -11.31 -2.26 -2.10
N ALA A 35 -11.29 -2.47 -0.79
CA ALA A 35 -11.23 -1.41 0.19
C ALA A 35 -9.83 -1.32 0.82
N LEU A 36 -9.19 -0.16 0.68
CA LEU A 36 -7.98 0.21 1.40
C LEU A 36 -8.39 0.92 2.69
N VAL A 37 -8.41 0.17 3.77
CA VAL A 37 -8.81 0.64 5.10
C VAL A 37 -7.62 1.31 5.80
N ASN A 38 -7.86 2.47 6.41
CA ASN A 38 -6.87 3.22 7.20
C ASN A 38 -5.63 3.68 6.41
N VAL A 39 -5.87 4.44 5.35
CA VAL A 39 -4.82 5.08 4.53
C VAL A 39 -4.00 6.09 5.35
N ASP A 40 -4.59 6.66 6.41
CA ASP A 40 -3.96 7.65 7.28
C ASP A 40 -2.67 7.10 7.94
N SER A 41 -2.66 5.82 8.27
CA SER A 41 -1.47 5.15 8.83
C SER A 41 -0.23 5.23 7.92
N ALA A 42 -0.44 5.29 6.60
CA ALA A 42 0.63 5.46 5.63
C ALA A 42 1.00 6.93 5.41
N LEU A 43 0.02 7.84 5.43
CA LEU A 43 0.23 9.28 5.27
C LEU A 43 1.00 9.90 6.44
N PHE A 44 0.74 9.44 7.67
CA PHE A 44 1.37 9.97 8.88
C PHE A 44 2.37 8.98 9.50
N SER A 45 2.93 8.09 8.69
CA SER A 45 3.94 7.14 9.15
C SER A 45 5.26 7.84 9.46
N LEU A 46 5.97 7.35 10.48
CA LEU A 46 7.37 7.75 10.73
C LEU A 46 8.33 7.17 9.67
N ASP A 47 7.88 6.18 8.89
CA ASP A 47 8.63 5.67 7.76
C ASP A 47 8.28 6.46 6.49
N PHE A 48 9.24 7.27 6.02
CA PHE A 48 9.12 8.08 4.79
C PHE A 48 8.86 7.25 3.50
N ARG A 49 8.95 5.92 3.57
CA ARG A 49 8.62 5.01 2.47
C ARG A 49 7.17 4.52 2.51
N ALA A 50 6.41 4.84 3.57
CA ALA A 50 5.04 4.36 3.73
C ALA A 50 4.10 4.90 2.63
N GLU A 51 4.23 6.17 2.28
CA GLU A 51 3.46 6.80 1.20
C GLU A 51 3.71 6.12 -0.15
N GLU A 52 4.96 5.77 -0.46
CA GLU A 52 5.31 5.03 -1.67
C GLU A 52 4.71 3.62 -1.67
N ARG A 53 4.77 2.92 -0.54
CA ARG A 53 4.15 1.58 -0.42
C ARG A 53 2.64 1.64 -0.58
N LEU A 54 1.99 2.68 -0.07
CA LEU A 54 0.56 2.93 -0.27
C LEU A 54 0.26 3.14 -1.77
N ALA A 55 1.02 3.99 -2.45
CA ALA A 55 0.83 4.26 -3.87
C ALA A 55 1.01 2.98 -4.72
N GLN A 56 2.03 2.17 -4.41
CA GLN A 56 2.26 0.89 -5.08
C GLN A 56 1.12 -0.10 -4.83
N LEU A 57 0.63 -0.17 -3.59
CA LEU A 57 -0.50 -1.02 -3.23
C LEU A 57 -1.76 -0.59 -3.99
N TYR A 58 -2.05 0.71 -4.03
CA TYR A 58 -3.17 1.28 -4.78
C TYR A 58 -3.12 0.89 -6.26
N ILE A 59 -1.98 1.10 -6.94
CA ILE A 59 -1.83 0.73 -8.36
C ILE A 59 -2.01 -0.77 -8.57
N GLN A 60 -1.47 -1.58 -7.67
CA GLN A 60 -1.58 -3.03 -7.74
C GLN A 60 -3.01 -3.51 -7.60
N VAL A 61 -3.81 -2.91 -6.71
CA VAL A 61 -5.22 -3.31 -6.50
C VAL A 61 -6.16 -2.70 -7.52
N ALA A 62 -5.95 -1.44 -7.92
CA ALA A 62 -6.71 -0.78 -8.98
C ALA A 62 -6.53 -1.52 -10.32
N GLY A 63 -5.29 -1.94 -10.61
CA GLY A 63 -5.01 -2.77 -11.77
C GLY A 63 -5.51 -4.21 -11.68
N ARG A 64 -6.09 -4.67 -10.56
CA ARG A 64 -6.68 -6.00 -10.38
C ARG A 64 -8.19 -5.98 -10.42
N ALA A 65 -8.81 -4.98 -9.80
CA ALA A 65 -10.25 -4.78 -9.85
C ALA A 65 -10.74 -4.53 -11.29
N GLY A 66 -9.91 -3.90 -12.14
CA GLY A 66 -10.24 -3.60 -13.54
C GLY A 66 -9.77 -4.61 -14.60
N ARG A 67 -9.43 -5.86 -14.26
CA ARG A 67 -9.09 -6.89 -15.27
C ARG A 67 -10.28 -7.79 -15.56
N ALA A 68 -10.66 -7.85 -16.84
CA ALA A 68 -11.81 -8.56 -17.44
C ALA A 68 -13.13 -7.78 -17.44
N ASP A 69 -14.18 -8.35 -18.06
CA ASP A 69 -15.50 -7.78 -18.41
C ASP A 69 -16.30 -7.09 -17.28
N LYS A 70 -15.78 -7.05 -16.04
CA LYS A 70 -16.45 -6.50 -14.86
C LYS A 70 -15.74 -5.23 -14.40
N GLN A 71 -16.50 -4.16 -14.22
CA GLN A 71 -15.98 -2.94 -13.58
C GLN A 71 -15.63 -3.24 -12.13
N GLY A 72 -14.41 -2.88 -11.75
CA GLY A 72 -13.94 -2.94 -10.37
C GLY A 72 -13.91 -1.58 -9.72
N GLU A 73 -14.23 -1.54 -8.44
CA GLU A 73 -14.22 -0.35 -7.60
C GLU A 73 -13.10 -0.45 -6.56
N VAL A 74 -12.40 0.67 -6.33
CA VAL A 74 -11.41 0.80 -5.26
C VAL A 74 -11.85 1.92 -4.33
N VAL A 75 -12.04 1.60 -3.06
CA VAL A 75 -12.43 2.55 -2.02
C VAL A 75 -11.24 2.80 -1.11
N LEU A 76 -10.91 4.07 -0.89
CA LEU A 76 -9.87 4.50 0.05
C LEU A 76 -10.54 5.15 1.26
N GLN A 77 -10.27 4.63 2.46
CA GLN A 77 -10.74 5.23 3.69
C GLN A 77 -9.63 6.08 4.33
N THR A 78 -9.86 7.38 4.41
CA THR A 78 -8.95 8.37 5.01
C THR A 78 -9.77 9.48 5.68
N HIS A 79 -9.22 10.06 6.74
CA HIS A 79 -9.75 11.31 7.33
C HIS A 79 -9.29 12.55 6.55
N TYR A 80 -8.37 12.40 5.60
CA TYR A 80 -7.71 13.48 4.88
C TYR A 80 -7.82 13.27 3.36
N PRO A 81 -9.03 13.30 2.78
CA PRO A 81 -9.23 13.06 1.34
C PRO A 81 -8.51 14.09 0.46
N ASP A 82 -8.35 15.32 0.97
CA ASP A 82 -7.68 16.42 0.27
C ASP A 82 -6.16 16.42 0.43
N HIS A 83 -5.58 15.36 1.00
CA HIS A 83 -4.13 15.28 1.17
C HIS A 83 -3.43 15.36 -0.20
N PRO A 84 -2.47 16.29 -0.41
CA PRO A 84 -1.89 16.56 -1.73
C PRO A 84 -1.39 15.29 -2.44
N LEU A 85 -0.74 14.42 -1.68
CA LEU A 85 -0.21 13.15 -2.18
C LEU A 85 -1.30 12.21 -2.72
N LEU A 86 -2.44 12.12 -2.02
CA LEU A 86 -3.58 11.32 -2.49
C LEU A 86 -4.20 11.95 -3.73
N THR A 87 -4.38 13.28 -3.73
CA THR A 87 -4.95 13.98 -4.89
C THR A 87 -4.08 13.81 -6.13
N THR A 88 -2.75 13.92 -6.03
CA THR A 88 -1.83 13.67 -7.14
C THR A 88 -1.90 12.22 -7.61
N LEU A 89 -1.89 11.25 -6.67
CA LEU A 89 -1.93 9.83 -7.03
C LEU A 89 -3.21 9.46 -7.76
N LEU A 90 -4.36 9.97 -7.30
CA LEU A 90 -5.67 9.65 -7.87
C LEU A 90 -5.94 10.39 -9.19
N ALA A 91 -5.55 11.66 -9.30
CA ALA A 91 -5.80 12.48 -10.49
C ALA A 91 -4.75 12.31 -11.59
N ASN A 92 -3.47 12.24 -11.22
CA ASN A 92 -2.34 12.30 -12.15
C ASN A 92 -1.57 10.98 -12.25
N GLY A 93 -1.92 10.00 -11.42
CA GLY A 93 -1.33 8.66 -11.43
C GLY A 93 0.05 8.58 -10.78
N TYR A 94 0.59 7.35 -10.78
CA TYR A 94 1.81 6.99 -10.05
C TYR A 94 3.04 7.80 -10.47
N GLN A 95 3.19 8.12 -11.75
CA GLN A 95 4.40 8.79 -12.25
C GLN A 95 4.50 10.25 -11.76
N ALA A 96 3.37 10.95 -11.70
CA ALA A 96 3.31 12.29 -11.12
C ALA A 96 3.62 12.26 -9.61
N PHE A 97 2.96 11.35 -8.89
CA PHE A 97 3.22 11.09 -7.47
C PHE A 97 4.70 10.79 -7.19
N ALA A 98 5.33 9.90 -7.97
CA ALA A 98 6.71 9.50 -7.77
C ALA A 98 7.68 10.66 -8.00
N LYS A 99 7.40 11.53 -8.97
CA LYS A 99 8.20 12.74 -9.24
C LYS A 99 8.15 13.72 -8.06
N GLU A 100 6.97 14.01 -7.55
CA GLU A 100 6.78 14.91 -6.39
C GLU A 100 7.47 14.35 -5.14
N THR A 101 7.28 13.06 -4.86
CA THR A 101 7.89 12.38 -3.70
C THR A 101 9.42 12.35 -3.79
N LEU A 102 9.99 12.15 -4.99
CA LEU A 102 11.43 12.22 -5.20
C LEU A 102 11.97 13.63 -4.95
N GLN A 103 11.27 14.68 -5.38
CA GLN A 103 11.68 16.06 -5.10
C GLN A 103 11.69 16.35 -3.59
N LEU A 104 10.67 15.87 -2.86
CA LEU A 104 10.60 15.99 -1.41
C LEU A 104 11.74 15.23 -0.71
N ARG A 105 12.02 14.00 -1.15
CA ARG A 105 13.14 13.20 -0.61
C ARG A 105 14.48 13.87 -0.85
N HIS A 106 14.67 14.51 -2.00
CA HIS A 106 15.89 15.27 -2.29
C HIS A 106 16.07 16.45 -1.35
N SER A 107 15.02 17.25 -1.14
CA SER A 107 15.10 18.42 -0.24
C SER A 107 15.28 18.05 1.23
N MET A 108 14.77 16.88 1.65
CA MET A 108 14.91 16.36 3.01
C MET A 108 16.18 15.53 3.24
N GLY A 109 17.02 15.33 2.21
CA GLY A 109 18.23 14.50 2.33
C GLY A 109 17.93 13.03 2.63
N LEU A 110 16.85 12.49 2.05
CA LEU A 110 16.43 11.10 2.22
C LEU A 110 16.88 10.24 1.01
N PRO A 111 16.98 8.91 1.18
CA PRO A 111 17.17 7.99 0.06
C PRO A 111 16.12 8.21 -1.04
N PRO A 112 16.48 8.11 -2.34
CA PRO A 112 17.75 7.59 -2.86
C PRO A 112 18.90 8.60 -2.97
N PHE A 113 18.73 9.84 -2.49
CA PHE A 113 19.74 10.90 -2.63
C PHE A 113 20.84 10.85 -1.56
N THR A 114 20.59 10.10 -0.48
CA THR A 114 21.53 9.86 0.60
C THR A 114 21.58 8.37 0.95
N PHE A 115 22.66 7.98 1.62
CA PHE A 115 22.84 6.63 2.14
C PHE A 115 22.44 6.60 3.62
N GLN A 116 21.70 5.57 4.02
CA GLN A 116 21.30 5.35 5.40
C GLN A 116 21.68 3.93 5.82
N ALA A 117 22.19 3.78 7.04
CA ALA A 117 22.43 2.51 7.69
C ALA A 117 21.75 2.52 9.06
N LEU A 118 21.08 1.42 9.42
CA LEU A 118 20.42 1.25 10.71
C LEU A 118 21.13 0.17 11.51
N PHE A 119 21.69 0.55 12.66
CA PHE A 119 22.18 -0.40 13.67
C PHE A 119 21.07 -0.61 14.69
N LYS A 120 20.69 -1.87 14.92
CA LYS A 120 19.63 -2.23 15.88
C LYS A 120 20.15 -3.30 16.82
N ALA A 121 20.19 -2.99 18.11
CA ALA A 121 20.42 -3.95 19.19
C ALA A 121 19.09 -4.25 19.90
N GLN A 122 18.91 -5.49 20.34
CA GLN A 122 17.74 -5.91 21.11
C GLN A 122 18.20 -6.83 22.24
N ALA A 123 17.71 -6.59 23.46
CA ALA A 123 17.93 -7.46 24.61
C ALA A 123 16.61 -7.71 25.35
N ARG A 124 16.57 -8.76 26.18
CA ARG A 124 15.40 -9.07 27.03
C ARG A 124 15.19 -8.04 28.14
N HIS A 125 16.27 -7.37 28.56
CA HIS A 125 16.25 -6.29 29.53
C HIS A 125 16.79 -5.03 28.85
N SER A 126 16.08 -3.91 28.99
CA SER A 126 16.41 -2.65 28.30
C SER A 126 17.84 -2.20 28.55
N ASP A 127 18.31 -2.38 29.78
CA ASP A 127 19.62 -1.96 30.27
C ASP A 127 20.80 -2.69 29.59
N LEU A 128 20.53 -3.80 28.89
CA LEU A 128 21.54 -4.60 28.17
C LEU A 128 21.59 -4.27 26.67
N ALA A 129 20.72 -3.38 26.18
CA ALA A 129 20.61 -3.01 24.76
C ALA A 129 21.10 -1.58 24.46
N GLU A 130 21.64 -0.85 25.45
CA GLU A 130 22.32 0.44 25.27
C GLU A 130 23.67 0.32 24.58
#